data_AF-A0A8T0CLC3-F1
#
_entry.id   AF-A0A8T0CLC3-F1
#
_cell.length_a   1.000
_cell.length_b   1.000
_cell.length_c   1.000
_cell.angle_alpha   90.00
_cell.angle_beta   90.00
_cell.angle_gamma   90.00
#
_symmetry.space_group_name_H-M   'P 1'
#
loop_
_entity.id
_entity.type
_entity.pdbx_description
1 polymer ?
#
loop_
_entity_poly.entity_id
_entity_poly.type
_entity_poly.pdbx_seq_one_letter_code
_entity_poly.pdbx_strand_id
1 'polypeptide(L)'
;MEEEGVNLEGSLPVPSVQELVRERQPDALPPRYVRDDVAPADHLPESSQGLPCIDLGKLTDPSSRSTELRNLHSACHQWGLFLLVNHQVSDEGMGVTQENVRGFFELPYHEKQKSAQRPGSLEGYGQAFVTSHEQKLDWNDMIFLKCLPSHARNLDLWPQNPPEFRIALKNYSEDLRKAAVAVVKYIGMALGINEGELELLMNSFREGRYEVRMNYYPQCPEPERAMGLSPHSDNSGITMLMECGDMPGLQVLSRDGRWVTVPPIPGSIVVNLGQIMEVYSNGTYRAPDHRAVVNKEREGVHSDLLLSQPVSSSWTFSTAPYCHWTRPALPNPFTL
;
A
#
# COMPACT_ATOMS: atom_id res chain seq x y z
N MET A 1 15.71 -8.54 33.89
CA MET A 1 14.74 -7.77 33.10
C MET A 1 14.68 -8.49 31.78
N GLU A 2 13.71 -9.38 31.64
CA GLU A 2 13.40 -10.02 30.37
C GLU A 2 12.83 -8.94 29.46
N GLU A 3 13.37 -8.81 28.24
CA GLU A 3 12.72 -8.01 27.20
C GLU A 3 11.35 -8.64 26.93
N GLU A 4 10.28 -7.96 27.33
CA GLU A 4 8.95 -8.31 26.87
C GLU A 4 8.96 -8.25 25.34
N GLY A 5 8.80 -9.41 24.69
CA GLY A 5 8.75 -9.48 23.24
C GLY A 5 7.64 -8.58 22.71
N VAL A 6 7.96 -7.76 21.71
CA VAL A 6 6.99 -6.87 21.06
C VAL A 6 5.89 -7.74 20.44
N ASN A 7 4.68 -7.66 20.99
CA ASN A 7 3.52 -8.33 20.42
C ASN A 7 3.06 -7.57 19.17
N LEU A 8 3.38 -8.09 17.99
CA LEU A 8 2.99 -7.53 16.69
C LEU A 8 1.60 -8.01 16.21
N GLU A 9 0.92 -8.86 16.98
CA GLU A 9 -0.41 -9.39 16.60
C GLU A 9 -1.53 -8.36 16.82
N GLY A 10 -1.27 -7.28 17.56
CA GLY A 10 -2.23 -6.21 17.83
C GLY A 10 -1.59 -4.84 18.01
N SER A 11 -2.43 -3.82 18.20
CA SER A 11 -2.00 -2.44 18.41
C SER A 11 -2.65 -1.88 19.67
N LEU A 12 -1.91 -1.08 20.45
CA LEU A 12 -2.50 -0.30 21.54
C LEU A 12 -3.54 0.68 20.97
N PRO A 13 -4.68 0.88 21.65
CA PRO A 13 -5.69 1.82 21.20
C PRO A 13 -5.16 3.25 21.32
N VAL A 14 -5.36 4.03 20.26
CA VAL A 14 -5.05 5.46 20.22
C VAL A 14 -6.26 6.24 19.69
N PRO A 15 -6.37 7.55 20.00
CA PRO A 15 -7.47 8.36 19.52
C PRO A 15 -7.54 8.41 17.99
N SER A 16 -8.75 8.45 17.44
CA SER A 16 -8.95 8.74 16.02
C SER A 16 -8.49 10.16 15.70
N VAL A 17 -7.66 10.31 14.68
CA VAL A 17 -7.16 11.61 14.22
C VAL A 17 -8.30 12.41 13.61
N GLN A 18 -9.23 11.76 12.91
CA GLN A 18 -10.40 12.44 12.35
C GLN A 18 -11.27 13.06 13.44
N GLU A 19 -11.49 12.36 14.56
CA GLU A 19 -12.26 12.93 15.68
C GLU A 19 -11.47 14.01 16.43
N LEU A 20 -10.14 13.88 16.55
CA LEU A 20 -9.29 14.96 17.10
C LEU A 20 -9.46 16.26 16.30
N VAL A 21 -9.49 16.18 14.97
CA VAL A 21 -9.70 17.33 14.09
C VAL A 21 -11.12 17.88 14.21
N ARG A 22 -12.14 17.00 14.17
CA ARG A 22 -13.56 17.38 14.24
C ARG A 22 -13.94 18.07 15.56
N GLU A 23 -13.51 17.52 16.68
CA GLU A 23 -13.94 17.99 18.00
C GLU A 23 -13.10 19.16 18.52
N ARG A 24 -11.79 19.15 18.25
CA ARG A 24 -10.84 20.04 18.92
C ARG A 24 -10.28 21.13 18.03
N GLN A 25 -10.35 20.98 16.71
CA GLN A 25 -9.75 21.88 15.72
C GLN A 25 -8.38 22.41 16.19
N PRO A 26 -7.42 21.52 16.46
CA PRO A 26 -6.23 21.89 17.21
C PRO A 26 -5.40 22.91 16.42
N ASP A 27 -5.07 24.04 17.05
CA ASP A 27 -4.18 25.06 16.46
C ASP A 27 -2.74 24.55 16.28
N ALA A 28 -2.37 23.46 16.96
CA ALA A 28 -1.05 22.83 16.93
C ALA A 28 -1.15 21.30 17.10
N LEU A 29 -0.17 20.57 16.58
CA LEU A 29 -0.09 19.12 16.71
C LEU A 29 0.06 18.68 18.16
N PRO A 30 -0.69 17.65 18.61
CA PRO A 30 -0.41 17.02 19.90
C PRO A 30 1.00 16.39 19.90
N PRO A 31 1.72 16.37 21.05
CA PRO A 31 3.15 16.00 21.11
C PRO A 31 3.54 14.64 20.51
N ARG A 32 2.61 13.67 20.50
CA ARG A 32 2.84 12.34 19.92
C ARG A 32 2.86 12.33 18.39
N TYR A 33 2.28 13.33 17.73
CA TYR A 33 2.24 13.42 16.26
C TYR A 33 3.36 14.30 15.68
N VAL A 34 4.09 15.02 16.54
CA VAL A 34 5.22 15.87 16.13
C VAL A 34 6.40 14.99 15.73
N ARG A 35 6.85 15.14 14.48
CA ARG A 35 7.96 14.43 13.83
C ARG A 35 9.14 15.38 13.59
N ASP A 36 9.95 15.58 14.62
CA ASP A 36 11.21 16.33 14.49
C ASP A 36 12.36 15.45 13.91
N ASP A 37 12.10 14.14 13.75
CA ASP A 37 13.03 13.11 13.30
C ASP A 37 13.04 12.90 11.78
N VAL A 38 12.08 13.49 11.05
CA VAL A 38 11.90 13.24 9.63
C VAL A 38 12.15 14.51 8.82
N ALA A 39 12.84 14.36 7.69
CA ALA A 39 13.02 15.46 6.75
C ALA A 39 11.65 16.05 6.36
N PRO A 40 11.52 17.40 6.32
CA PRO A 40 10.27 18.07 5.97
C PRO A 40 9.65 17.49 4.71
N ALA A 41 8.32 17.48 4.66
CA ALA A 41 7.60 17.17 3.45
C ALA A 41 7.84 18.29 2.43
N ASP A 42 8.75 18.07 1.48
CA ASP A 42 8.77 18.91 0.28
C ASP A 42 7.55 18.53 -0.57
N HIS A 43 6.54 19.39 -0.53
CA HIS A 43 5.32 19.26 -1.33
C HIS A 43 5.52 19.71 -2.79
N LEU A 44 6.71 20.22 -3.13
CA LEU A 44 7.01 20.71 -4.46
C LEU A 44 7.15 19.55 -5.44
N PRO A 45 6.29 19.45 -6.48
CA PRO A 45 6.45 18.50 -7.56
C PRO A 45 7.56 18.99 -8.50
N GLU A 46 8.78 19.21 -8.00
CA GLU A 46 9.85 19.79 -8.82
C GLU A 46 10.42 18.82 -9.85
N SER A 47 10.04 17.53 -9.82
CA SER A 47 9.64 16.82 -11.04
C SER A 47 9.07 15.44 -10.72
N SER A 48 7.80 15.18 -11.04
CA SER A 48 7.36 13.79 -11.32
C SER A 48 8.01 13.23 -12.60
N GLN A 49 8.89 14.00 -13.27
CA GLN A 49 9.71 13.54 -14.39
C GLN A 49 10.55 12.35 -13.93
N GLY A 50 10.24 11.19 -14.50
CA GLY A 50 11.02 9.97 -14.32
C GLY A 50 10.31 8.87 -13.55
N LEU A 51 9.16 9.12 -12.91
CA LEU A 51 8.35 8.02 -12.41
C LEU A 51 7.83 7.18 -13.59
N PRO A 52 8.10 5.87 -13.61
CA PRO A 52 7.74 5.03 -14.73
C PRO A 52 6.22 4.82 -14.78
N CYS A 53 5.66 4.92 -15.99
CA CYS A 53 4.28 4.55 -16.28
C CYS A 53 4.29 3.34 -17.21
N ILE A 54 3.64 2.27 -16.78
CA ILE A 54 3.57 0.97 -17.46
C ILE A 54 2.16 0.73 -17.95
N ASP A 55 2.04 0.37 -19.22
CA ASP A 55 0.79 0.07 -19.89
C ASP A 55 0.56 -1.45 -19.97
N LEU A 56 -0.39 -1.96 -19.19
CA LEU A 56 -0.69 -3.40 -19.19
C LEU A 56 -1.21 -3.87 -20.55
N GLY A 57 -1.93 -3.01 -21.28
CA GLY A 57 -2.39 -3.29 -22.63
C GLY A 57 -1.21 -3.58 -23.57
N LYS A 58 -0.15 -2.76 -23.52
CA LYS A 58 1.07 -2.98 -24.32
C LYS A 58 1.84 -4.24 -23.90
N LEU A 59 1.83 -4.61 -22.62
CA LEU A 59 2.39 -5.89 -22.18
C LEU A 59 1.62 -7.08 -22.76
N THR A 60 0.29 -6.96 -22.90
CA THR A 60 -0.54 -8.01 -23.47
C THR A 60 -0.44 -8.10 -24.99
N ASP A 61 -0.20 -7.00 -25.69
CA ASP A 61 -0.05 -6.96 -27.15
C ASP A 61 1.34 -7.46 -27.60
N PRO A 62 1.43 -8.56 -28.39
CA PRO A 62 2.70 -9.07 -28.90
C PRO A 62 3.54 -8.04 -29.66
N SER A 63 2.92 -7.05 -30.32
CA SER A 63 3.63 -6.07 -31.14
C SER A 63 4.44 -5.06 -30.32
N SER A 64 3.98 -4.76 -29.11
CA SER A 64 4.56 -3.73 -28.22
C SER A 64 5.19 -4.31 -26.95
N ARG A 65 4.88 -5.57 -26.61
CA ARG A 65 5.32 -6.27 -25.39
C ARG A 65 6.81 -6.21 -25.12
N SER A 66 7.65 -6.42 -26.13
CA SER A 66 9.12 -6.47 -25.93
C SER A 66 9.69 -5.13 -25.46
N THR A 67 9.13 -4.03 -25.94
CA THR A 67 9.52 -2.68 -25.49
C THR A 67 8.96 -2.40 -24.10
N GLU A 68 7.69 -2.73 -23.86
CA GLU A 68 7.07 -2.48 -22.56
C GLU A 68 7.66 -3.36 -21.44
N LEU A 69 8.08 -4.59 -21.74
CA LEU A 69 8.82 -5.43 -20.80
C LEU A 69 10.16 -4.81 -20.37
N ARG A 70 10.86 -4.13 -21.28
CA ARG A 70 12.09 -3.40 -20.93
C ARG A 70 11.80 -2.20 -20.04
N ASN A 71 10.71 -1.48 -20.31
CA ASN A 71 10.25 -0.37 -19.46
C ASN A 71 9.91 -0.89 -18.06
N LEU A 72 9.15 -1.99 -17.97
CA LEU A 72 8.79 -2.64 -16.71
C LEU A 72 10.02 -3.12 -15.94
N HIS A 73 10.97 -3.80 -16.60
CA HIS A 73 12.23 -4.20 -15.98
C HIS A 73 12.98 -3.00 -15.40
N SER A 74 13.10 -1.92 -16.18
CA SER A 74 13.76 -0.68 -15.74
C SER A 74 13.03 -0.04 -14.56
N ALA A 75 11.70 -0.04 -14.57
CA ALA A 75 10.87 0.49 -13.49
C ALA A 75 11.06 -0.29 -12.19
N CYS A 76 10.91 -1.61 -12.24
CA CYS A 76 11.13 -2.49 -11.09
C CYS A 76 12.56 -2.41 -10.55
N HIS A 77 13.55 -2.30 -11.43
CA HIS A 77 14.94 -2.18 -11.02
C HIS A 77 15.21 -0.80 -10.40
N GLN A 78 14.95 0.30 -11.11
CA GLN A 78 15.37 1.64 -10.69
C GLN A 78 14.55 2.19 -9.52
N TRP A 79 13.25 1.90 -9.52
CA TRP A 79 12.31 2.50 -8.57
C TRP A 79 11.70 1.48 -7.62
N GLY A 80 11.44 0.25 -8.08
CA GLY A 80 10.60 -0.68 -7.34
C GLY A 80 9.14 -0.24 -7.24
N LEU A 81 8.78 0.86 -7.91
CA LEU A 81 7.46 1.47 -7.95
C LEU A 81 7.17 1.99 -9.36
N PHE A 82 5.93 1.85 -9.82
CA PHE A 82 5.47 2.39 -11.10
C PHE A 82 3.97 2.68 -11.10
N LEU A 83 3.56 3.60 -11.97
CA LEU A 83 2.16 3.82 -12.29
C LEU A 83 1.74 2.79 -13.34
N LEU A 84 0.61 2.13 -13.12
CA LEU A 84 0.03 1.16 -14.03
C LEU A 84 -1.22 1.77 -14.66
N VAL A 85 -1.33 1.67 -15.99
CA VAL A 85 -2.49 2.12 -16.77
C VAL A 85 -3.00 0.99 -17.67
N ASN A 86 -4.23 1.14 -18.19
CA ASN A 86 -4.89 0.14 -19.02
C ASN A 86 -4.95 -1.25 -18.35
N HIS A 87 -5.05 -1.28 -17.01
CA HIS A 87 -4.92 -2.46 -16.16
C HIS A 87 -6.13 -3.40 -16.16
N GLN A 88 -7.19 -3.08 -16.90
CA GLN A 88 -8.43 -3.88 -17.02
C GLN A 88 -9.25 -4.01 -15.72
N VAL A 89 -8.93 -3.22 -14.69
CA VAL A 89 -9.81 -3.03 -13.54
C VAL A 89 -10.87 -2.01 -13.95
N SER A 90 -12.15 -2.30 -13.68
CA SER A 90 -13.25 -1.44 -14.09
C SER A 90 -13.18 -0.06 -13.44
N ASP A 91 -13.21 1.02 -14.24
CA ASP A 91 -13.30 2.39 -13.74
C ASP A 91 -14.55 2.60 -12.87
N GLU A 92 -15.68 2.00 -13.27
CA GLU A 92 -16.92 1.99 -12.46
C GLU A 92 -16.69 1.27 -11.13
N GLY A 93 -16.02 0.11 -11.16
CA GLY A 93 -15.71 -0.66 -9.95
C GLY A 93 -14.77 0.09 -8.99
N MET A 94 -13.77 0.79 -9.53
CA MET A 94 -12.87 1.65 -8.77
C MET A 94 -13.63 2.83 -8.16
N GLY A 95 -14.47 3.52 -8.94
CA GLY A 95 -15.29 4.64 -8.48
C GLY A 95 -16.27 4.25 -7.38
N VAL A 96 -17.04 3.17 -7.58
CA VAL A 96 -17.98 2.67 -6.56
C VAL A 96 -17.23 2.28 -5.27
N THR A 97 -16.05 1.68 -5.39
CA THR A 97 -15.23 1.34 -4.20
C THR A 97 -14.76 2.60 -3.49
N GLN A 98 -14.24 3.58 -4.23
CA GLN A 98 -13.80 4.87 -3.70
C GLN A 98 -14.92 5.59 -2.95
N GLU A 99 -16.11 5.67 -3.56
CA GLU A 99 -17.30 6.29 -2.95
C GLU A 99 -17.73 5.58 -1.67
N ASN A 100 -17.75 4.25 -1.67
CA ASN A 100 -18.14 3.47 -0.49
C ASN A 100 -17.11 3.61 0.65
N VAL A 101 -15.81 3.63 0.34
CA VAL A 101 -14.76 3.86 1.35
C VAL A 101 -14.84 5.28 1.90
N ARG A 102 -15.03 6.28 1.04
CA ARG A 102 -15.27 7.67 1.48
C ARG A 102 -16.49 7.76 2.39
N GLY A 103 -17.61 7.18 1.96
CA GLY A 103 -18.85 7.13 2.74
C GLY A 103 -18.66 6.48 4.10
N PHE A 104 -17.83 5.43 4.22
CA PHE A 104 -17.48 4.83 5.51
C PHE A 104 -16.76 5.82 6.45
N PHE A 105 -15.74 6.54 5.97
CA PHE A 105 -15.02 7.53 6.81
C PHE A 105 -15.85 8.78 7.12
N GLU A 106 -16.89 9.06 6.34
CA GLU A 106 -17.86 10.13 6.62
C GLU A 106 -18.87 9.77 7.70
N LEU A 107 -19.02 8.48 8.04
CA LEU A 107 -19.93 8.04 9.10
C LEU A 107 -19.59 8.65 10.48
N PRO A 108 -20.59 8.77 11.37
CA PRO A 108 -20.35 9.06 12.78
C PRO A 108 -19.36 8.08 13.41
N TYR A 109 -18.56 8.55 14.37
CA TYR A 109 -17.54 7.74 15.03
C TYR A 109 -18.08 6.40 15.57
N HIS A 110 -19.24 6.42 16.23
CA HIS A 110 -19.85 5.21 16.80
C HIS A 110 -20.25 4.17 15.75
N GLU A 111 -20.54 4.58 14.50
CA GLU A 111 -20.80 3.65 13.39
C GLU A 111 -19.49 3.01 12.91
N LYS A 112 -18.42 3.80 12.74
CA LYS A 112 -17.09 3.28 12.38
C LYS A 112 -16.56 2.30 13.44
N GLN A 113 -16.83 2.58 14.71
CA GLN A 113 -16.44 1.72 15.85
C GLN A 113 -17.10 0.32 15.83
N LYS A 114 -18.18 0.11 15.06
CA LYS A 114 -18.73 -1.26 14.87
C LYS A 114 -17.74 -2.18 14.15
N SER A 115 -16.83 -1.60 13.36
CA SER A 115 -15.76 -2.29 12.66
C SER A 115 -14.44 -2.26 13.43
N ALA A 116 -14.41 -1.82 14.70
CA ALA A 116 -13.16 -1.61 15.44
C ALA A 116 -12.29 -2.87 15.56
N GLN A 117 -10.97 -2.67 15.58
CA GLN A 117 -10.00 -3.73 15.88
C GLN A 117 -10.31 -4.38 17.23
N ARG A 118 -10.11 -5.69 17.30
CA ARG A 118 -10.26 -6.49 18.52
C ARG A 118 -8.88 -6.79 19.12
N PRO A 119 -8.75 -6.99 20.44
CA PRO A 119 -7.47 -7.34 21.06
C PRO A 119 -6.81 -8.54 20.37
N GLY A 120 -5.51 -8.43 20.07
CA GLY A 120 -4.76 -9.48 19.35
C GLY A 120 -5.06 -9.58 17.85
N SER A 121 -5.67 -8.55 17.25
CA SER A 121 -5.89 -8.48 15.81
C SER A 121 -5.65 -7.07 15.27
N LEU A 122 -4.96 -6.98 14.12
CA LEU A 122 -4.84 -5.75 13.34
C LEU A 122 -6.04 -5.51 12.42
N GLU A 123 -6.88 -6.53 12.18
CA GLU A 123 -8.09 -6.42 11.34
C GLU A 123 -9.16 -5.58 12.04
N GLY A 124 -9.73 -4.62 11.32
CA GLY A 124 -10.73 -3.65 11.78
C GLY A 124 -10.30 -2.19 11.63
N TYR A 125 -11.17 -1.28 12.07
CA TYR A 125 -10.94 0.16 12.17
C TYR A 125 -10.11 0.49 13.41
N GLY A 126 -9.05 1.26 13.24
CA GLY A 126 -8.12 1.58 14.31
C GLY A 126 -6.79 2.05 13.77
N GLN A 127 -5.71 1.75 14.49
CA GLN A 127 -4.34 2.05 14.11
C GLN A 127 -3.52 0.77 14.09
N ALA A 128 -2.43 0.74 13.32
CA ALA A 128 -1.58 -0.43 13.20
C ALA A 128 -0.23 -0.20 13.87
N PHE A 129 0.30 -1.25 14.50
CA PHE A 129 1.67 -1.29 15.04
C PHE A 129 2.00 -0.21 16.09
N VAL A 130 1.03 0.17 16.93
CA VAL A 130 1.30 0.98 18.13
C VAL A 130 1.70 0.04 19.27
N THR A 131 2.96 0.07 19.67
CA THR A 131 3.56 -0.86 20.64
C THR A 131 3.92 -0.19 21.97
N SER A 132 3.96 1.14 22.04
CA SER A 132 4.15 1.88 23.31
C SER A 132 3.35 3.17 23.41
N HIS A 133 3.23 3.70 24.63
CA HIS A 133 2.53 4.97 24.91
C HIS A 133 3.38 6.19 24.54
N GLU A 134 4.69 6.04 24.46
CA GLU A 134 5.68 7.06 24.12
C GLU A 134 5.93 7.13 22.60
N GLN A 135 5.49 6.10 21.85
CA GLN A 135 5.66 6.03 20.41
C GLN A 135 5.03 7.24 19.71
N LYS A 136 5.76 7.76 18.73
CA LYS A 136 5.27 8.76 17.78
C LYS A 136 4.20 8.15 16.86
N LEU A 137 3.12 8.88 16.66
CA LEU A 137 1.95 8.43 15.92
C LEU A 137 1.89 9.08 14.54
N ASP A 138 1.33 8.34 13.60
CA ASP A 138 0.99 8.82 12.27
C ASP A 138 -0.35 9.58 12.29
N TRP A 139 -0.45 10.61 11.45
CA TRP A 139 -1.62 11.49 11.30
C TRP A 139 -2.62 10.92 10.29
N ASN A 140 -3.18 9.76 10.62
CA ASN A 140 -4.21 9.12 9.81
C ASN A 140 -5.23 8.40 10.69
N ASP A 141 -6.28 7.91 10.07
CA ASP A 141 -7.08 6.80 10.57
C ASP A 141 -7.02 5.68 9.52
N MET A 142 -7.19 4.43 9.92
CA MET A 142 -7.27 3.34 8.94
C MET A 142 -8.32 2.29 9.28
N ILE A 143 -8.70 1.52 8.27
CA ILE A 143 -9.36 0.22 8.43
C ILE A 143 -8.60 -0.83 7.61
N PHE A 144 -8.28 -1.95 8.25
CA PHE A 144 -7.58 -3.07 7.63
C PHE A 144 -8.51 -4.29 7.57
N LEU A 145 -8.72 -4.87 6.39
CA LEU A 145 -9.65 -6.01 6.18
C LEU A 145 -9.00 -7.10 5.33
N LYS A 146 -9.29 -8.36 5.65
CA LYS A 146 -8.89 -9.49 4.81
C LYS A 146 -9.93 -9.72 3.72
N CYS A 147 -9.50 -9.80 2.46
CA CYS A 147 -10.37 -9.87 1.29
C CYS A 147 -10.29 -11.21 0.57
N LEU A 148 -9.10 -11.77 0.37
CA LEU A 148 -8.92 -13.09 -0.23
C LEU A 148 -7.88 -13.89 0.57
N PRO A 149 -8.03 -15.24 0.63
CA PRO A 149 -9.15 -16.01 0.10
C PRO A 149 -10.47 -15.77 0.86
N SER A 150 -11.61 -16.12 0.27
CA SER A 150 -12.93 -15.76 0.81
C SER A 150 -13.22 -16.29 2.23
N HIS A 151 -12.64 -17.43 2.59
CA HIS A 151 -12.79 -18.04 3.91
C HIS A 151 -11.99 -17.32 5.01
N ALA A 152 -11.03 -16.46 4.65
CA ALA A 152 -10.27 -15.64 5.59
C ALA A 152 -10.99 -14.35 5.99
N ARG A 153 -12.12 -14.02 5.34
CA ARG A 153 -12.87 -12.78 5.59
C ARG A 153 -13.56 -12.82 6.94
N ASN A 154 -13.36 -11.78 7.74
CA ASN A 154 -14.18 -11.55 8.92
C ASN A 154 -15.32 -10.56 8.59
N LEU A 155 -16.48 -11.08 8.17
CA LEU A 155 -17.62 -10.24 7.77
C LEU A 155 -18.24 -9.46 8.95
N ASP A 156 -17.91 -9.76 10.20
CA ASP A 156 -18.36 -8.93 11.33
C ASP A 156 -17.63 -7.58 11.35
N LEU A 157 -16.40 -7.52 10.84
CA LEU A 157 -15.58 -6.31 10.78
C LEU A 157 -15.83 -5.50 9.51
N TRP A 158 -16.35 -6.13 8.46
CA TRP A 158 -16.67 -5.43 7.21
C TRP A 158 -17.83 -4.46 7.42
N PRO A 159 -17.68 -3.16 7.07
CA PRO A 159 -18.76 -2.19 7.16
C PRO A 159 -20.04 -2.67 6.48
N GLN A 160 -21.18 -2.44 7.12
CA GLN A 160 -22.52 -2.63 6.53
C GLN A 160 -23.08 -1.34 5.93
N ASN A 161 -22.55 -0.20 6.38
CA ASN A 161 -22.83 1.12 5.85
C ASN A 161 -21.51 1.68 5.30
N PRO A 162 -21.50 2.24 4.08
CA PRO A 162 -22.61 2.26 3.11
C PRO A 162 -23.07 0.84 2.65
N PRO A 163 -24.35 0.65 2.23
CA PRO A 163 -24.92 -0.68 1.94
C PRO A 163 -24.17 -1.49 0.87
N GLU A 164 -23.53 -0.81 -0.08
CA GLU A 164 -22.81 -1.45 -1.17
C GLU A 164 -21.36 -1.78 -0.83
N PHE A 165 -20.85 -1.34 0.33
CA PHE A 165 -19.43 -1.42 0.69
C PHE A 165 -18.86 -2.84 0.51
N ARG A 166 -19.59 -3.84 1.02
CA ARG A 166 -19.14 -5.24 0.97
C ARG A 166 -19.09 -5.79 -0.45
N ILE A 167 -20.07 -5.41 -1.28
CA ILE A 167 -20.16 -5.87 -2.67
C ILE A 167 -19.07 -5.18 -3.50
N ALA A 168 -18.93 -3.87 -3.34
CA ALA A 168 -17.89 -3.06 -3.96
C ALA A 168 -16.49 -3.61 -3.65
N LEU A 169 -16.16 -3.76 -2.37
CA LEU A 169 -14.85 -4.27 -1.94
C LEU A 169 -14.58 -5.69 -2.45
N LYS A 170 -15.59 -6.57 -2.45
CA LYS A 170 -15.45 -7.93 -2.99
C LYS A 170 -15.11 -7.90 -4.48
N ASN A 171 -15.87 -7.15 -5.27
CA ASN A 171 -15.67 -7.09 -6.72
C ASN A 171 -14.32 -6.45 -7.05
N TYR A 172 -13.98 -5.35 -6.39
CA TYR A 172 -12.69 -4.68 -6.53
C TYR A 172 -11.52 -5.59 -6.21
N SER A 173 -11.58 -6.34 -5.11
CA SER A 173 -10.50 -7.27 -4.72
C SER A 173 -10.31 -8.40 -5.74
N GLU A 174 -11.39 -8.87 -6.37
CA GLU A 174 -11.33 -9.89 -7.41
C GLU A 174 -10.74 -9.36 -8.72
N ASP A 175 -11.08 -8.14 -9.10
CA ASP A 175 -10.52 -7.48 -10.29
C ASP A 175 -9.05 -7.11 -10.08
N LEU A 176 -8.69 -6.59 -8.91
CA LEU A 176 -7.29 -6.38 -8.52
C LEU A 176 -6.50 -7.68 -8.53
N ARG A 177 -7.05 -8.80 -8.05
CA ARG A 177 -6.36 -10.10 -8.13
C ARG A 177 -6.00 -10.48 -9.57
N LYS A 178 -6.92 -10.29 -10.52
CA LYS A 178 -6.63 -10.57 -11.94
C LYS A 178 -5.51 -9.68 -12.46
N ALA A 179 -5.55 -8.39 -12.13
CA ALA A 179 -4.52 -7.44 -12.52
C ALA A 179 -3.16 -7.77 -11.88
N ALA A 180 -3.13 -8.10 -10.59
CA ALA A 180 -1.92 -8.52 -9.86
C ALA A 180 -1.28 -9.75 -10.52
N VAL A 181 -2.06 -10.80 -10.80
CA VAL A 181 -1.58 -12.01 -11.49
C VAL A 181 -1.01 -11.68 -12.87
N ALA A 182 -1.63 -10.75 -13.61
CA ALA A 182 -1.11 -10.31 -14.90
C ALA A 182 0.20 -9.52 -14.76
N VAL A 183 0.29 -8.61 -13.79
CA VAL A 183 1.48 -7.81 -13.53
C VAL A 183 2.66 -8.70 -13.13
N VAL A 184 2.48 -9.62 -12.17
CA VAL A 184 3.58 -10.49 -11.72
C VAL A 184 4.04 -11.45 -12.81
N LYS A 185 3.15 -11.87 -13.71
CA LYS A 185 3.55 -12.61 -14.92
C LYS A 185 4.58 -11.80 -15.72
N TYR A 186 4.31 -10.54 -16.01
CA TYR A 186 5.22 -9.72 -16.81
C TYR A 186 6.47 -9.32 -16.03
N ILE A 187 6.40 -9.15 -14.71
CA ILE A 187 7.58 -8.96 -13.85
C ILE A 187 8.49 -10.21 -13.92
N GLY A 188 7.91 -11.42 -13.83
CA GLY A 188 8.65 -12.68 -13.98
C GLY A 188 9.28 -12.83 -15.37
N MET A 189 8.52 -12.53 -16.44
CA MET A 189 9.06 -12.51 -17.80
C MET A 189 10.20 -11.50 -17.96
N ALA A 190 10.08 -10.31 -17.36
CA ALA A 190 11.13 -9.28 -17.35
C ALA A 190 12.37 -9.69 -16.56
N LEU A 191 12.22 -10.53 -15.52
CA LEU A 191 13.35 -11.17 -14.81
C LEU A 191 14.02 -12.28 -15.63
N GLY A 192 13.37 -12.78 -16.68
CA GLY A 192 13.89 -13.89 -17.47
C GLY A 192 13.82 -15.25 -16.75
N ILE A 193 12.92 -15.41 -15.78
CA ILE A 193 12.69 -16.70 -15.12
C ILE A 193 12.08 -17.70 -16.11
N ASN A 194 12.30 -19.00 -15.87
CA ASN A 194 11.80 -20.02 -16.78
C ASN A 194 10.27 -20.23 -16.64
N GLU A 195 9.65 -20.88 -17.63
CA GLU A 195 8.19 -21.06 -17.68
C GLU A 195 7.61 -21.77 -16.44
N GLY A 196 8.32 -22.75 -15.87
CA GLY A 196 7.88 -23.46 -14.68
C GLY A 196 7.87 -22.56 -13.45
N GLU A 197 8.91 -21.76 -13.27
CA GLU A 197 8.99 -20.78 -12.17
C GLU A 197 8.00 -19.64 -12.33
N LEU A 198 7.78 -19.19 -13.57
CA LEU A 198 6.77 -18.20 -13.89
C LEU A 198 5.37 -18.68 -13.50
N GLU A 199 5.05 -19.94 -13.80
CA GLU A 199 3.76 -20.53 -13.43
C GLU A 199 3.62 -20.68 -11.91
N LEU A 200 4.70 -21.02 -11.19
CA LEU A 200 4.71 -21.03 -9.72
C LEU A 200 4.45 -19.63 -9.14
N LEU A 201 5.13 -18.61 -9.67
CA LEU A 201 4.90 -17.21 -9.28
C LEU A 201 3.46 -16.79 -9.55
N MET A 202 2.92 -17.09 -10.73
CA MET A 202 1.52 -16.76 -11.03
C MET A 202 0.54 -17.48 -10.10
N ASN A 203 0.76 -18.76 -9.80
CA ASN A 203 -0.09 -19.51 -8.88
C ASN A 203 -0.04 -18.95 -7.44
N SER A 204 1.13 -18.54 -6.96
CA SER A 204 1.26 -17.93 -5.63
C SER A 204 0.44 -16.64 -5.48
N PHE A 205 0.25 -15.89 -6.58
CA PHE A 205 -0.63 -14.71 -6.61
C PHE A 205 -2.10 -15.06 -6.86
N ARG A 206 -2.42 -16.15 -7.57
CA ARG A 206 -3.82 -16.62 -7.76
C ARG A 206 -4.43 -17.11 -6.45
N GLU A 207 -3.63 -17.80 -5.63
CA GLU A 207 -4.00 -18.39 -4.33
C GLU A 207 -3.59 -17.53 -3.14
N GLY A 208 -2.89 -16.42 -3.40
CA GLY A 208 -2.36 -15.52 -2.40
C GLY A 208 -3.42 -14.86 -1.53
N ARG A 209 -2.95 -14.23 -0.45
CA ARG A 209 -3.77 -13.41 0.43
C ARG A 209 -3.83 -12.00 -0.12
N TYR A 210 -5.04 -11.47 -0.20
CA TYR A 210 -5.29 -10.09 -0.55
C TYR A 210 -5.95 -9.44 0.63
N GLU A 211 -5.29 -8.43 1.16
CA GLU A 211 -5.74 -7.64 2.29
C GLU A 211 -5.90 -6.22 1.80
N VAL A 212 -6.70 -5.42 2.48
CA VAL A 212 -6.90 -4.02 2.14
C VAL A 212 -6.65 -3.17 3.35
N ARG A 213 -5.88 -2.10 3.16
CA ARG A 213 -5.72 -1.03 4.12
C ARG A 213 -6.24 0.24 3.47
N MET A 214 -7.28 0.79 4.07
CA MET A 214 -7.87 2.07 3.68
C MET A 214 -7.38 3.11 4.67
N ASN A 215 -6.59 4.07 4.20
CA ASN A 215 -6.06 5.14 5.05
C ASN A 215 -6.77 6.45 4.75
N TYR A 216 -7.26 7.11 5.78
CA TYR A 216 -7.86 8.42 5.73
C TYR A 216 -6.90 9.41 6.40
N TYR A 217 -6.55 10.50 5.70
CA TYR A 217 -5.65 11.52 6.21
C TYR A 217 -6.43 12.82 6.47
N PRO A 218 -6.80 13.11 7.73
CA PRO A 218 -7.42 14.37 8.10
C PRO A 218 -6.49 15.56 7.84
N GLN A 219 -7.06 16.76 7.73
CA GLN A 219 -6.28 17.99 7.66
C GLN A 219 -5.29 18.09 8.82
N CYS A 220 -4.08 18.55 8.54
CA CYS A 220 -3.02 18.72 9.53
C CYS A 220 -2.73 20.21 9.78
N PRO A 221 -2.69 20.70 11.04
CA PRO A 221 -2.37 22.10 11.33
C PRO A 221 -0.90 22.47 11.07
N GLU A 222 0.02 21.51 11.20
CA GLU A 222 1.47 21.67 11.00
C GLU A 222 2.00 20.51 10.12
N PRO A 223 1.63 20.43 8.83
CA PRO A 223 1.94 19.29 7.95
C PRO A 223 3.43 18.99 7.82
N GLU A 224 4.27 20.03 7.91
CA GLU A 224 5.73 19.92 7.87
C GLU A 224 6.35 19.23 9.10
N ARG A 225 5.55 19.05 10.17
CA ARG A 225 5.94 18.42 11.43
C ARG A 225 5.14 17.16 11.72
N ALA A 226 4.37 16.64 10.76
CA ALA A 226 3.61 15.40 10.88
C ALA A 226 3.95 14.44 9.74
N MET A 227 3.54 13.19 9.91
CA MET A 227 3.57 12.19 8.85
C MET A 227 2.22 11.50 8.79
N GLY A 228 1.65 11.33 7.60
CA GLY A 228 0.42 10.56 7.43
C GLY A 228 0.68 9.07 7.57
N LEU A 229 1.78 8.59 7.00
CA LEU A 229 2.27 7.23 7.17
C LEU A 229 3.79 7.24 7.21
N SER A 230 4.37 6.73 8.29
CA SER A 230 5.82 6.68 8.50
C SER A 230 6.57 6.01 7.35
N PRO A 231 7.83 6.42 7.06
CA PRO A 231 8.68 5.74 6.09
C PRO A 231 8.80 4.24 6.36
N HIS A 232 8.49 3.43 5.36
CA HIS A 232 8.56 1.97 5.45
C HIS A 232 8.70 1.34 4.06
N SER A 233 9.11 0.08 4.05
CA SER A 233 9.04 -0.81 2.88
C SER A 233 7.95 -1.86 3.12
N ASP A 234 7.17 -2.17 2.09
CA ASP A 234 6.10 -3.17 2.19
C ASP A 234 6.69 -4.57 2.38
N ASN A 235 6.12 -5.37 3.29
CA ASN A 235 6.48 -6.78 3.45
C ASN A 235 5.74 -7.72 2.48
N SER A 236 4.89 -7.18 1.61
CA SER A 236 4.08 -7.92 0.64
C SER A 236 4.93 -8.42 -0.56
N GLY A 237 4.29 -9.13 -1.49
CA GLY A 237 4.85 -9.37 -2.82
C GLY A 237 4.79 -8.12 -3.66
N ILE A 238 3.57 -7.67 -3.97
CA ILE A 238 3.33 -6.35 -4.53
C ILE A 238 2.19 -5.69 -3.76
N THR A 239 2.17 -4.36 -3.76
CA THR A 239 1.03 -3.57 -3.30
C THR A 239 0.44 -2.83 -4.48
N MET A 240 -0.88 -2.92 -4.64
CA MET A 240 -1.64 -2.15 -5.64
C MET A 240 -2.41 -1.05 -4.90
N LEU A 241 -2.08 0.20 -5.20
CA LEU A 241 -2.58 1.37 -4.50
C LEU A 241 -3.42 2.24 -5.44
N MET A 242 -4.64 2.53 -5.02
CA MET A 242 -5.52 3.52 -5.64
C MET A 242 -5.51 4.79 -4.79
N GLU A 243 -5.01 5.88 -5.36
CA GLU A 243 -5.11 7.21 -4.76
C GLU A 243 -6.49 7.79 -5.05
N CYS A 244 -7.21 8.16 -4.00
CA CYS A 244 -8.62 8.56 -4.07
C CYS A 244 -8.85 10.07 -3.82
N GLY A 245 -7.77 10.82 -3.62
CA GLY A 245 -7.76 12.27 -3.44
C GLY A 245 -7.07 12.98 -4.60
N ASP A 246 -7.33 14.28 -4.74
CA ASP A 246 -6.71 15.12 -5.78
C ASP A 246 -5.35 15.69 -5.33
N MET A 247 -4.98 15.51 -4.06
CA MET A 247 -3.72 15.99 -3.52
C MET A 247 -2.69 14.86 -3.47
N PRO A 248 -1.45 15.10 -3.92
CA PRO A 248 -0.40 14.13 -3.79
C PRO A 248 -0.04 13.95 -2.31
N GLY A 249 -0.11 12.70 -1.84
CA GLY A 249 0.29 12.31 -0.49
C GLY A 249 1.42 11.29 -0.47
N LEU A 250 1.50 10.41 -1.48
CA LEU A 250 2.52 9.37 -1.52
C LEU A 250 3.87 9.95 -1.95
N GLN A 251 4.92 9.57 -1.22
CA GLN A 251 6.31 9.81 -1.61
C GLN A 251 7.09 8.50 -1.58
N VAL A 252 7.95 8.30 -2.57
CA VAL A 252 8.88 7.18 -2.68
C VAL A 252 10.32 7.67 -2.58
N LEU A 253 11.18 6.92 -1.87
CA LEU A 253 12.59 7.24 -1.76
C LEU A 253 13.33 6.75 -3.01
N SER A 254 13.85 7.68 -3.81
CA SER A 254 14.68 7.35 -4.98
C SER A 254 16.05 6.82 -4.57
N ARG A 255 16.73 6.14 -5.49
CA ARG A 255 18.05 5.54 -5.26
C ARG A 255 19.15 6.53 -4.86
N ASP A 256 18.99 7.81 -5.18
CA ASP A 256 19.89 8.90 -4.77
C ASP A 256 19.52 9.52 -3.42
N GLY A 257 18.58 8.92 -2.68
CA GLY A 257 18.22 9.29 -1.31
C GLY A 257 17.28 10.49 -1.21
N ARG A 258 16.52 10.79 -2.28
CA ARG A 258 15.55 11.90 -2.31
C ARG A 258 14.12 11.36 -2.24
N TRP A 259 13.28 12.05 -1.48
CA TRP A 259 11.85 11.76 -1.49
C TRP A 259 11.21 12.35 -2.75
N VAL A 260 10.56 11.51 -3.54
CA VAL A 260 9.89 11.88 -4.79
C VAL A 260 8.39 11.69 -4.63
N THR A 261 7.65 12.77 -4.83
CA THR A 261 6.18 12.77 -4.78
C THR A 261 5.59 12.04 -5.99
N VAL A 262 4.72 11.07 -5.72
CA VAL A 262 3.98 10.34 -6.75
C VAL A 262 2.74 11.17 -7.14
N PRO A 263 2.55 11.49 -8.43
CA PRO A 263 1.41 12.28 -8.84
C PRO A 263 0.13 11.41 -8.87
N PRO A 264 -1.01 11.92 -8.39
CA PRO A 264 -2.29 11.25 -8.57
C PRO A 264 -2.66 11.31 -10.06
N ILE A 265 -2.52 10.20 -10.79
CA ILE A 265 -3.00 10.08 -12.18
C ILE A 265 -4.38 9.39 -12.16
N PRO A 266 -5.46 10.08 -12.58
CA PRO A 266 -6.79 9.50 -12.62
C PRO A 266 -6.84 8.19 -13.43
N GLY A 267 -7.51 7.18 -12.87
CA GLY A 267 -7.62 5.86 -13.50
C GLY A 267 -6.32 5.06 -13.57
N SER A 268 -5.27 5.47 -12.85
CA SER A 268 -4.05 4.69 -12.68
C SER A 268 -4.04 3.96 -11.34
N ILE A 269 -3.21 2.92 -11.26
CA ILE A 269 -2.91 2.21 -10.02
C ILE A 269 -1.40 2.33 -9.78
N VAL A 270 -0.98 2.78 -8.61
CA VAL A 270 0.42 2.70 -8.20
C VAL A 270 0.72 1.25 -7.82
N VAL A 271 1.72 0.65 -8.44
CA VAL A 271 2.23 -0.67 -8.07
C VAL A 271 3.57 -0.49 -7.37
N ASN A 272 3.66 -0.99 -6.13
CA ASN A 272 4.87 -1.03 -5.34
C ASN A 272 5.35 -2.48 -5.19
N LEU A 273 6.66 -2.72 -5.28
CA LEU A 273 7.25 -4.02 -4.96
C LEU A 273 7.51 -4.10 -3.46
N GLY A 274 7.12 -5.20 -2.84
CA GLY A 274 7.44 -5.49 -1.46
C GLY A 274 8.66 -6.40 -1.29
N GLN A 275 9.05 -6.59 -0.04
CA GLN A 275 10.25 -7.33 0.36
C GLN A 275 10.23 -8.79 -0.13
N ILE A 276 9.05 -9.42 -0.26
CA ILE A 276 8.94 -10.77 -0.83
C ILE A 276 9.47 -10.78 -2.27
N MET A 277 9.14 -9.77 -3.08
CA MET A 277 9.63 -9.70 -4.47
C MET A 277 11.10 -9.28 -4.56
N GLU A 278 11.60 -8.49 -3.62
CA GLU A 278 13.04 -8.23 -3.50
C GLU A 278 13.82 -9.52 -3.24
N VAL A 279 13.38 -10.34 -2.27
CA VAL A 279 14.02 -11.62 -1.98
C VAL A 279 13.85 -12.59 -3.15
N TYR A 280 12.65 -12.69 -3.74
CA TYR A 280 12.38 -13.55 -4.89
C TYR A 280 13.28 -13.22 -6.09
N SER A 281 13.51 -11.93 -6.35
CA SER A 281 14.39 -11.47 -7.44
C SER A 281 15.88 -11.48 -7.08
N ASN A 282 16.25 -12.03 -5.92
CA ASN A 282 17.61 -12.04 -5.38
C ASN A 282 18.25 -10.63 -5.32
N GLY A 283 17.44 -9.63 -4.93
CA GLY A 283 17.85 -8.23 -4.83
C GLY A 283 18.04 -7.51 -6.17
N THR A 284 17.62 -8.13 -7.29
CA THR A 284 17.60 -7.46 -8.61
C THR A 284 16.61 -6.30 -8.59
N TYR A 285 15.42 -6.55 -8.07
CA TYR A 285 14.44 -5.51 -7.77
C TYR A 285 14.49 -5.23 -6.27
N ARG A 286 14.27 -3.96 -5.89
CA ARG A 286 14.27 -3.53 -4.50
C ARG A 286 12.88 -3.09 -4.10
N ALA A 287 12.48 -3.41 -2.88
CA ALA A 287 11.34 -2.79 -2.23
C ALA A 287 11.76 -1.37 -1.82
N PRO A 288 11.12 -0.32 -2.36
CA PRO A 288 11.49 1.03 -2.01
C PRO A 288 10.85 1.44 -0.67
N ASP A 289 11.59 2.23 0.11
CA ASP A 289 10.98 2.97 1.19
C ASP A 289 10.02 4.00 0.61
N HIS A 290 8.84 4.08 1.20
CA HIS A 290 7.80 5.03 0.85
C HIS A 290 7.12 5.56 2.11
N ARG A 291 6.49 6.74 2.00
CA ARG A 291 5.79 7.43 3.09
C ARG A 291 4.56 8.14 2.56
N ALA A 292 3.62 8.46 3.44
CA ALA A 292 2.52 9.36 3.11
C ALA A 292 2.67 10.67 3.88
N VAL A 293 2.73 11.79 3.17
CA VAL A 293 2.72 13.13 3.76
C VAL A 293 1.29 13.63 3.91
N VAL A 294 1.08 14.56 4.85
CA VAL A 294 -0.22 15.19 5.10
C VAL A 294 -0.19 16.63 4.66
N ASN A 295 -1.35 17.20 4.39
CA ASN A 295 -1.49 18.55 3.88
C ASN A 295 -2.32 19.43 4.83
N LYS A 296 -2.05 20.72 4.80
CA LYS A 296 -2.92 21.78 5.33
C LYS A 296 -3.76 22.28 4.15
N GLU A 297 -5.08 22.31 4.29
CA GLU A 297 -6.01 22.44 3.16
C GLU A 297 -5.74 23.61 2.19
N ARG A 298 -6.23 23.48 0.94
CA ARG A 298 -6.81 24.57 0.13
C ARG A 298 -8.31 24.30 -0.01
N GLU A 299 -9.14 25.35 0.02
CA GLU A 299 -10.61 25.24 -0.05
C GLU A 299 -11.09 24.28 -1.17
N GLY A 300 -11.99 23.35 -0.83
CA GLY A 300 -12.69 22.49 -1.78
C GLY A 300 -12.10 21.09 -2.01
N VAL A 301 -11.04 20.71 -1.30
CA VAL A 301 -10.41 19.39 -1.43
C VAL A 301 -10.90 18.44 -0.34
N HIS A 302 -11.45 17.29 -0.73
CA HIS A 302 -11.78 16.21 0.21
C HIS A 302 -10.49 15.54 0.71
N SER A 303 -10.43 15.26 2.01
CA SER A 303 -9.41 14.43 2.69
C SER A 303 -8.82 13.32 1.83
N ASP A 304 -7.49 13.18 1.86
CA ASP A 304 -6.79 12.18 1.07
C ASP A 304 -7.13 10.78 1.57
N LEU A 305 -7.51 9.91 0.64
CA LEU A 305 -7.81 8.51 0.88
C LEU A 305 -6.83 7.66 0.06
N LEU A 306 -6.13 6.75 0.72
CA LEU A 306 -5.25 5.79 0.08
C LEU A 306 -5.79 4.37 0.31
N LEU A 307 -6.13 3.69 -0.78
CA LEU A 307 -6.58 2.31 -0.77
C LEU A 307 -5.44 1.41 -1.25
N SER A 308 -4.72 0.80 -0.33
CA SER A 308 -3.65 -0.16 -0.66
C SER A 308 -4.15 -1.58 -0.47
N GLN A 309 -3.95 -2.43 -1.48
CA GLN A 309 -4.09 -3.87 -1.34
C GLN A 309 -2.72 -4.55 -1.42
N PRO A 310 -2.06 -4.81 -0.28
CA PRO A 310 -0.91 -5.69 -0.26
C PRO A 310 -1.34 -7.11 -0.65
N VAL A 311 -0.53 -7.73 -1.51
CA VAL A 311 -0.70 -9.11 -1.92
C VAL A 311 0.44 -9.92 -1.32
N SER A 312 0.13 -10.77 -0.36
CA SER A 312 1.10 -11.70 0.21
C SER A 312 0.89 -13.10 -0.35
N SER A 313 1.95 -13.67 -0.88
CA SER A 313 1.99 -15.06 -1.34
C SER A 313 2.74 -15.88 -0.32
N SER A 314 2.24 -17.07 0.03
CA SER A 314 2.93 -17.98 0.92
C SER A 314 4.15 -18.58 0.20
N TRP A 315 5.32 -17.97 0.35
CA TRP A 315 6.59 -18.56 -0.05
C TRP A 315 7.29 -19.11 1.18
N THR A 316 7.61 -20.40 1.14
CA THR A 316 8.70 -20.94 1.96
C THR A 316 9.98 -20.80 1.13
N PHE A 317 10.86 -19.88 1.51
CA PHE A 317 12.19 -19.79 0.91
C PHE A 317 13.02 -20.98 1.38
N SER A 318 12.91 -22.13 0.71
CA SER A 318 13.97 -23.15 0.75
C SER A 318 15.00 -22.72 -0.28
N THR A 319 16.16 -22.24 0.19
CA THR A 319 17.36 -21.88 -0.60
C THR A 319 17.18 -22.02 -2.11
N ALA A 320 16.64 -20.98 -2.76
CA ALA A 320 16.35 -21.02 -4.19
C ALA A 320 17.66 -21.12 -5.02
N PRO A 321 17.65 -21.76 -6.21
CA PRO A 321 18.84 -22.10 -6.98
C PRO A 321 19.57 -20.91 -7.65
N TYR A 322 19.23 -19.67 -7.29
CA TYR A 322 19.75 -18.43 -7.89
C TYR A 322 21.13 -17.99 -7.37
N CYS A 323 21.95 -18.93 -6.88
CA CYS A 323 23.35 -18.69 -6.51
C CYS A 323 24.31 -18.59 -7.71
N HIS A 324 23.84 -18.77 -8.93
CA HIS A 324 24.66 -18.62 -10.12
C HIS A 324 24.21 -17.38 -10.89
N TRP A 325 24.75 -16.21 -10.53
CA TRP A 325 25.21 -15.12 -11.41
C TRP A 325 25.68 -13.95 -10.51
N THR A 326 26.99 -13.88 -10.26
CA THR A 326 27.75 -12.72 -9.69
C THR A 326 27.42 -12.15 -8.30
N ARG A 327 26.36 -12.56 -7.59
CA ARG A 327 26.12 -12.16 -6.20
C ARG A 327 25.85 -13.36 -5.28
N PRO A 328 26.48 -13.41 -4.09
CA PRO A 328 26.16 -14.45 -3.10
C PRO A 328 24.69 -14.33 -2.67
N ALA A 329 24.04 -15.47 -2.42
CA ALA A 329 22.69 -15.49 -1.86
C ALA A 329 22.62 -14.68 -0.57
N LEU A 330 21.47 -14.03 -0.34
CA LEU A 330 21.15 -13.44 0.94
C LEU A 330 21.27 -14.53 2.03
N PRO A 331 22.03 -14.27 3.12
CA PRO A 331 22.26 -15.27 4.13
C PRO A 331 20.98 -15.49 4.94
N ASN A 332 20.43 -16.69 4.79
CA ASN A 332 19.40 -17.37 5.59
C ASN A 332 18.02 -17.50 4.91
N PRO A 333 17.49 -18.74 4.80
CA PRO A 333 16.09 -18.96 4.49
C PRO A 333 15.21 -18.47 5.65
N PHE A 334 14.14 -17.74 5.33
CA PHE A 334 13.10 -17.34 6.27
C PHE A 334 11.71 -17.57 5.64
N THR A 335 10.69 -17.77 6.47
CA THR A 335 9.29 -17.79 6.02
C THR A 335 8.70 -16.44 6.42
N LEU A 336 8.09 -15.73 5.46
CA LEU A 336 7.36 -14.47 5.70
C LEU A 336 5.87 -14.74 5.85
#